data_AF-A0A174PCM0-F1
#
_entry.id   AF-A0A174PCM0-F1
#
_cell.length_a   1.000
_cell.length_b   1.000
_cell.length_c   1.000
_cell.angle_alpha   90.00
_cell.angle_beta   90.00
_cell.angle_gamma   90.00
#
_symmetry.space_group_name_H-M   'P 1'
#
loop_
_entity.id
_entity.type
_entity.pdbx_description
1 polymer ?
#
loop_
_entity_poly.entity_id
_entity_poly.type
_entity_poly.pdbx_seq_one_letter_code
_entity_poly.pdbx_strand_id
1 'polypeptide(L)'
;MESLMKKDLVEVINRQRSGTLDEYIAEPNVITEDIEDKVFDIVDGKGTTATIKRNVGEGTATYFNGDEQHVYKLRFIRYEEYLNQFEEWTKGVGRADYIVYDCSGSNAHFIIHELSDGKIGSKLSKARTQLFATLHLLFGAPRIKEFIERFSNKMCILTAGSAPVCSPNGMADGFNQIYEILPDPIPINAKLITNRGFKAFETRNIKL
;
A
#
# COMPACT_ATOMS: atom_id res chain seq x y z
N MET A 1 -4.47 -11.07 7.10
CA MET A 1 -4.78 -9.65 7.39
C MET A 1 -6.28 -9.37 7.34
N GLU A 2 -6.94 -9.82 6.28
CA GLU A 2 -8.36 -9.74 5.92
C GLU A 2 -9.30 -10.08 7.08
N SER A 3 -9.12 -11.24 7.73
CA SER A 3 -9.95 -11.62 8.88
C SER A 3 -9.81 -10.64 10.05
N LEU A 4 -8.61 -10.07 10.27
CA LEU A 4 -8.40 -9.04 11.27
C LEU A 4 -9.06 -7.72 10.87
N MET A 5 -9.06 -7.38 9.58
CA MET A 5 -9.78 -6.21 9.08
C MET A 5 -11.28 -6.36 9.27
N LYS A 6 -11.85 -7.52 8.92
CA LYS A 6 -13.28 -7.80 9.08
C LYS A 6 -13.78 -7.74 10.51
N LYS A 7 -12.91 -7.91 11.50
CA LYS A 7 -13.26 -7.96 12.92
C LYS A 7 -12.58 -6.85 13.71
N ASP A 8 -11.29 -7.02 13.97
CA ASP A 8 -10.51 -6.15 14.87
C ASP A 8 -10.46 -4.69 14.38
N LEU A 9 -10.41 -4.44 13.06
CA LEU A 9 -10.45 -3.07 12.53
C LEU A 9 -11.84 -2.45 12.61
N VAL A 10 -12.91 -3.24 12.39
CA VAL A 10 -14.29 -2.78 12.59
C VAL A 10 -14.52 -2.37 14.04
N GLU A 11 -13.98 -3.12 15.01
CA GLU A 11 -14.03 -2.74 16.43
C GLU A 11 -13.33 -1.40 16.71
N VAL A 12 -12.23 -1.08 16.01
CA VAL A 12 -11.59 0.25 16.11
C VAL A 12 -12.49 1.32 15.53
N ILE A 13 -13.05 1.10 14.34
CA ILE A 13 -13.93 2.06 13.65
C ILE A 13 -15.15 2.35 14.52
N ASN A 14 -15.81 1.31 15.06
CA ASN A 14 -16.95 1.47 15.95
C ASN A 14 -16.57 2.24 17.23
N ARG A 15 -15.39 2.04 17.81
CA ARG A 15 -14.96 2.82 19.00
C ARG A 15 -14.67 4.30 18.69
N GLN A 16 -14.30 4.62 17.46
CA GLN A 16 -13.95 5.99 17.04
C GLN A 16 -15.12 6.75 16.41
N ARG A 17 -16.26 6.09 16.21
CA ARG A 17 -17.45 6.67 15.59
C ARG A 17 -17.98 7.87 16.38
N SER A 18 -18.69 8.77 15.70
CA SER A 18 -19.51 9.78 16.38
C SER A 18 -20.53 9.10 17.29
N GLY A 19 -20.74 9.59 18.51
CA GLY A 19 -21.73 9.03 19.45
C GLY A 19 -23.18 9.09 18.95
N THR A 20 -23.43 9.80 17.83
CA THR A 20 -24.72 9.85 17.14
C THR A 20 -24.91 8.74 16.10
N LEU A 21 -23.86 7.99 15.77
CA LEU A 21 -23.92 6.88 14.80
C LEU A 21 -24.06 5.55 15.55
N ASP A 22 -24.93 4.70 15.02
CA ASP A 22 -25.03 3.31 15.45
C ASP A 22 -23.75 2.54 15.11
N GLU A 23 -23.59 1.37 15.73
CA GLU A 23 -22.48 0.48 15.41
C GLU A 23 -22.63 -0.08 13.99
N TYR A 24 -21.52 -0.13 13.27
CA TYR A 24 -21.44 -0.91 12.05
C TYR A 24 -21.49 -2.41 12.41
N ILE A 25 -22.53 -3.09 11.99
CA ILE A 25 -22.81 -4.50 12.31
C ILE A 25 -22.78 -5.44 11.09
N ALA A 26 -22.66 -4.89 9.87
CA ALA A 26 -22.54 -5.70 8.67
C ALA A 26 -21.16 -6.36 8.59
N GLU A 27 -21.04 -7.45 7.82
CA GLU A 27 -19.72 -8.01 7.51
C GLU A 27 -19.09 -7.19 6.37
N PRO A 28 -17.93 -6.54 6.59
CA PRO A 28 -17.32 -5.75 5.54
C PRO A 28 -16.64 -6.63 4.50
N ASN A 29 -16.65 -6.18 3.26
CA ASN A 29 -15.96 -6.83 2.16
C ASN A 29 -14.48 -6.38 2.12
N VAL A 30 -13.55 -7.34 2.02
CA VAL A 30 -12.11 -7.07 1.86
C VAL A 30 -11.69 -7.62 0.50
N ILE A 31 -11.52 -6.72 -0.47
CA ILE A 31 -11.13 -7.09 -1.84
C ILE A 31 -9.61 -7.21 -1.91
N THR A 32 -9.14 -8.33 -2.44
CA THR A 32 -7.71 -8.63 -2.54
C THR A 32 -7.32 -9.14 -3.92
N GLU A 33 -6.06 -8.92 -4.29
CA GLU A 33 -5.44 -9.49 -5.48
C GLU A 33 -4.03 -9.99 -5.13
N ASP A 34 -3.74 -11.23 -5.49
CA ASP A 34 -2.41 -11.83 -5.30
C ASP A 34 -1.61 -11.68 -6.59
N ILE A 35 -0.39 -11.18 -6.48
CA ILE A 35 0.53 -10.94 -7.60
C ILE A 35 1.89 -11.59 -7.28
N GLU A 36 2.36 -12.42 -8.21
CA GLU A 36 3.63 -13.16 -8.14
C GLU A 36 4.51 -12.89 -9.36
N ASP A 37 4.21 -11.85 -10.14
CA ASP A 37 4.99 -11.43 -11.29
C ASP A 37 6.29 -10.73 -10.82
N LYS A 38 7.39 -10.94 -11.53
CA LYS A 38 8.68 -10.28 -11.23
C LYS A 38 8.64 -8.76 -11.44
N VAL A 39 7.99 -8.33 -12.52
CA VAL A 39 7.79 -6.91 -12.81
C VAL A 39 6.37 -6.73 -13.27
N PHE A 40 5.67 -5.80 -12.63
CA PHE A 40 4.31 -5.48 -12.98
C PHE A 40 4.00 -4.03 -12.62
N ASP A 41 3.05 -3.46 -13.34
CA ASP A 41 2.51 -2.17 -12.99
C ASP A 41 1.23 -2.32 -12.17
N ILE A 42 0.90 -1.29 -11.40
CA ILE A 42 -0.40 -1.16 -10.74
C ILE A 42 -1.05 0.16 -11.09
N VAL A 43 -2.39 0.18 -11.05
CA VAL A 43 -3.21 1.40 -11.23
C VAL A 43 -4.12 1.59 -10.04
N ASP A 44 -4.65 2.81 -9.92
CA ASP A 44 -5.77 3.07 -9.02
C ASP A 44 -7.04 2.39 -9.56
N GLY A 45 -7.60 1.47 -8.78
CA GLY A 45 -8.78 0.67 -9.16
C GLY A 45 -10.11 1.41 -9.05
N LYS A 46 -10.11 2.70 -8.63
CA LYS A 46 -11.31 3.51 -8.33
C LYS A 46 -12.47 3.21 -9.28
N GLY A 47 -13.52 2.59 -8.72
CA GLY A 47 -14.81 2.39 -9.38
C GLY A 47 -14.85 1.30 -10.46
N THR A 48 -13.83 0.45 -10.57
CA THR A 48 -13.81 -0.65 -11.54
C THR A 48 -13.57 -2.00 -10.89
N THR A 49 -14.22 -3.04 -11.42
CA THR A 49 -13.92 -4.45 -11.09
C THR A 49 -12.64 -4.96 -11.77
N ALA A 50 -11.93 -4.08 -12.49
CA ALA A 50 -10.69 -4.43 -13.19
C ALA A 50 -9.60 -4.79 -12.17
N THR A 51 -8.70 -5.69 -12.54
CA THR A 51 -7.53 -6.07 -11.73
C THR A 51 -6.68 -4.84 -11.37
N ILE A 52 -5.94 -4.89 -10.27
CA ILE A 52 -4.93 -3.92 -9.85
C ILE A 52 -3.71 -4.03 -10.77
N LYS A 53 -3.31 -5.27 -11.11
CA LYS A 53 -2.16 -5.55 -11.98
C LYS A 53 -2.40 -5.04 -13.41
N ARG A 54 -1.38 -4.40 -13.98
CA ARG A 54 -1.28 -4.01 -15.39
C ARG A 54 0.03 -4.51 -15.98
N ASN A 55 0.08 -4.54 -17.32
CA ASN A 55 1.35 -4.78 -18.00
C ASN A 55 2.29 -3.60 -17.74
N VAL A 56 3.58 -3.87 -17.80
CA VAL A 56 4.62 -2.85 -17.60
C VAL A 56 4.49 -1.75 -18.66
N GLY A 57 4.44 -0.50 -18.22
CA GLY A 57 4.26 0.69 -19.04
C GLY A 57 2.84 1.25 -19.04
N GLU A 58 1.88 0.54 -18.43
CA GLU A 58 0.45 0.88 -18.47
C GLU A 58 -0.07 1.41 -17.12
N GLY A 59 0.72 1.41 -16.04
CA GLY A 59 0.25 1.81 -14.72
C GLY A 59 0.90 3.05 -14.11
N THR A 60 0.45 3.35 -12.89
CA THR A 60 0.85 4.51 -12.10
C THR A 60 2.15 4.27 -11.34
N ALA A 61 2.37 3.01 -10.90
CA ALA A 61 3.57 2.55 -10.22
C ALA A 61 4.02 1.19 -10.75
N THR A 62 5.34 0.96 -10.78
CA THR A 62 5.96 -0.29 -11.20
C THR A 62 6.60 -0.97 -10.00
N TYR A 63 6.29 -2.24 -9.80
CA TYR A 63 6.90 -3.12 -8.82
C TYR A 63 7.97 -3.98 -9.48
N PHE A 64 9.13 -4.04 -8.86
CA PHE A 64 10.22 -4.97 -9.11
C PHE A 64 10.26 -5.90 -7.90
N ASN A 65 9.64 -7.08 -8.05
CA ASN A 65 9.26 -7.99 -6.98
C ASN A 65 10.31 -9.07 -6.78
N GLY A 66 11.22 -8.86 -5.82
CA GLY A 66 12.31 -9.78 -5.54
C GLY A 66 13.48 -9.60 -6.49
N ASP A 67 14.27 -10.64 -6.67
CA ASP A 67 15.49 -10.62 -7.48
C ASP A 67 15.48 -11.73 -8.54
N GLU A 68 16.66 -12.10 -9.04
CA GLU A 68 16.78 -13.20 -9.99
C GLU A 68 16.35 -14.56 -9.39
N GLN A 69 16.60 -14.77 -8.09
CA GLN A 69 16.45 -16.04 -7.38
C GLN A 69 15.14 -16.14 -6.60
N HIS A 70 14.55 -15.01 -6.22
CA HIS A 70 13.37 -14.96 -5.37
C HIS A 70 12.30 -14.03 -5.92
N VAL A 71 11.04 -14.42 -5.76
CA VAL A 71 9.87 -13.60 -6.08
C VAL A 71 8.88 -13.75 -4.94
N TYR A 72 8.42 -12.63 -4.40
CA TYR A 72 7.46 -12.66 -3.29
C TYR A 72 6.04 -12.90 -3.80
N LYS A 73 5.23 -13.56 -2.97
CA LYS A 73 3.78 -13.62 -3.17
C LYS A 73 3.14 -12.42 -2.49
N LEU A 74 2.87 -11.38 -3.26
CA LEU A 74 2.32 -10.13 -2.73
C LEU A 74 0.81 -10.15 -2.78
N ARG A 75 0.18 -9.91 -1.63
CA ARG A 75 -1.26 -9.65 -1.58
C ARG A 75 -1.52 -8.16 -1.46
N PHE A 76 -2.25 -7.63 -2.43
CA PHE A 76 -2.80 -6.29 -2.42
C PHE A 76 -4.20 -6.31 -1.83
N ILE A 77 -4.47 -5.41 -0.90
CA ILE A 77 -5.80 -5.12 -0.36
C ILE A 77 -6.20 -3.73 -0.82
N ARG A 78 -7.39 -3.60 -1.41
CA ARG A 78 -7.98 -2.30 -1.79
C ARG A 78 -8.49 -1.59 -0.54
N TYR A 79 -7.59 -0.90 0.15
CA TYR A 79 -7.86 -0.35 1.47
C TYR A 79 -8.80 0.86 1.42
N GLU A 80 -8.67 1.72 0.40
CA GLU A 80 -9.62 2.82 0.20
C GLU A 80 -11.04 2.28 -0.02
N GLU A 81 -11.22 1.30 -0.92
CA GLU A 81 -12.53 0.66 -1.16
C GLU A 81 -13.08 -0.05 0.09
N TYR A 82 -12.21 -0.69 0.87
CA TYR A 82 -12.59 -1.25 2.17
C TYR A 82 -13.15 -0.15 3.09
N LEU A 83 -12.42 0.98 3.25
CA LEU A 83 -12.85 2.05 4.14
C LEU A 83 -14.08 2.81 3.64
N ASN A 84 -14.34 2.86 2.33
CA ASN A 84 -15.53 3.52 1.77
C ASN A 84 -16.84 2.84 2.21
N GLN A 85 -16.81 1.57 2.62
CA GLN A 85 -17.97 0.90 3.23
C GLN A 85 -18.35 1.50 4.60
N PHE A 86 -17.46 2.30 5.19
CA PHE A 86 -17.63 2.96 6.47
C PHE A 86 -17.59 4.49 6.33
N GLU A 87 -18.02 5.05 5.20
CA GLU A 87 -17.87 6.48 4.89
C GLU A 87 -18.45 7.39 6.00
N GLU A 88 -19.61 7.03 6.56
CA GLU A 88 -20.24 7.78 7.66
C GLU A 88 -19.41 7.72 8.96
N TRP A 89 -18.82 6.56 9.28
CA TRP A 89 -18.01 6.33 10.48
C TRP A 89 -16.59 6.89 10.37
N THR A 90 -16.07 7.02 9.16
CA THR A 90 -14.68 7.42 8.87
C THR A 90 -14.60 8.74 8.13
N LYS A 91 -15.62 9.59 8.28
CA LYS A 91 -15.68 10.89 7.63
C LYS A 91 -14.48 11.75 8.02
N GLY A 92 -13.76 12.25 7.00
CA GLY A 92 -12.57 13.08 7.20
C GLY A 92 -11.29 12.33 7.60
N VAL A 93 -11.34 11.00 7.76
CA VAL A 93 -10.14 10.19 8.00
C VAL A 93 -9.36 10.02 6.70
N GLY A 94 -8.09 10.42 6.72
CA GLY A 94 -7.19 10.16 5.60
C GLY A 94 -6.94 8.67 5.43
N ARG A 95 -6.96 8.18 4.19
CA ARG A 95 -6.77 6.77 3.86
C ARG A 95 -5.87 6.61 2.63
N ALA A 96 -4.99 5.62 2.69
CA ALA A 96 -4.18 5.18 1.56
C ALA A 96 -5.00 4.32 0.59
N ASP A 97 -4.52 4.15 -0.64
CA ASP A 97 -5.21 3.32 -1.63
C ASP A 97 -5.07 1.83 -1.31
N TYR A 98 -3.83 1.37 -1.03
CA TYR A 98 -3.53 -0.04 -0.87
C TYR A 98 -2.78 -0.38 0.42
N ILE A 99 -3.06 -1.58 0.93
CA ILE A 99 -2.17 -2.31 1.83
C ILE A 99 -1.60 -3.48 1.03
N VAL A 100 -0.27 -3.65 1.06
CA VAL A 100 0.41 -4.76 0.39
C VAL A 100 1.21 -5.53 1.41
N TYR A 101 1.18 -6.85 1.35
CA TYR A 101 2.03 -7.66 2.21
C TYR A 101 2.44 -8.96 1.55
N ASP A 102 3.63 -9.46 1.92
CA ASP A 102 4.08 -10.79 1.54
C ASP A 102 3.24 -11.86 2.26
N CYS A 103 2.50 -12.65 1.49
CA CYS A 103 1.67 -13.76 1.98
C CYS A 103 2.26 -15.14 1.67
N SER A 104 3.53 -15.22 1.25
CA SER A 104 4.28 -16.48 1.10
C SER A 104 4.63 -17.15 2.45
N GLY A 105 4.52 -16.41 3.56
CA GLY A 105 4.88 -16.85 4.90
C GLY A 105 6.25 -16.38 5.38
N SER A 106 7.07 -15.77 4.51
CA SER A 106 8.37 -15.21 4.92
C SER A 106 8.25 -13.93 5.75
N ASN A 107 7.10 -13.25 5.66
CA ASN A 107 6.84 -11.94 6.26
C ASN A 107 7.89 -10.90 5.84
N ALA A 108 8.35 -10.97 4.58
CA ALA A 108 9.44 -10.10 4.12
C ALA A 108 9.03 -8.63 4.08
N HIS A 109 7.84 -8.32 3.52
CA HIS A 109 7.39 -6.95 3.27
C HIS A 109 5.96 -6.69 3.74
N PHE A 110 5.76 -5.53 4.37
CA PHE A 110 4.45 -4.93 4.63
C PHE A 110 4.49 -3.46 4.19
N ILE A 111 3.56 -3.05 3.35
CA ILE A 111 3.57 -1.78 2.64
C ILE A 111 2.21 -1.09 2.76
N ILE A 112 2.22 0.18 3.13
CA ILE A 112 1.08 1.09 2.94
C ILE A 112 1.38 1.92 1.71
N HIS A 113 0.52 1.89 0.70
CA HIS A 113 0.78 2.49 -0.60
C HIS A 113 -0.32 3.48 -0.99
N GLU A 114 0.07 4.74 -1.12
CA GLU A 114 -0.73 5.82 -1.71
C GLU A 114 -0.28 6.06 -3.15
N LEU A 115 -1.21 5.98 -4.11
CA LEU A 115 -1.01 6.36 -5.50
C LEU A 115 -1.34 7.84 -5.71
N SER A 116 -0.52 8.53 -6.50
CA SER A 116 -0.81 9.89 -6.93
C SER A 116 -0.54 10.09 -8.41
N ASP A 117 -1.60 10.38 -9.16
CA ASP A 117 -1.48 10.89 -10.52
C ASP A 117 -1.30 12.42 -10.47
N GLY A 118 -0.05 12.88 -10.60
CA GLY A 118 0.26 14.30 -10.83
C GLY A 118 1.53 14.85 -10.16
N LYS A 119 1.82 16.12 -10.43
CA LYS A 119 2.97 16.83 -9.85
C LYS A 119 2.78 17.01 -8.33
N ILE A 120 3.81 16.63 -7.58
CA ILE A 120 3.84 16.43 -6.11
C ILE A 120 3.54 17.67 -5.26
N GLY A 121 3.82 18.87 -5.79
CA GLY A 121 3.97 20.11 -5.01
C GLY A 121 2.94 20.32 -3.90
N SER A 122 1.64 20.31 -4.22
CA SER A 122 0.56 20.52 -3.24
C SER A 122 -0.05 19.23 -2.68
N LYS A 123 0.22 18.06 -3.27
CA LYS A 123 -0.40 16.77 -2.91
C LYS A 123 0.38 16.00 -1.83
N LEU A 124 1.66 16.31 -1.65
CA LEU A 124 2.56 15.61 -0.72
C LEU A 124 2.09 15.65 0.74
N SER A 125 1.61 16.80 1.22
CA SER A 125 1.14 16.95 2.60
C SER A 125 -0.09 16.08 2.88
N LYS A 126 -1.02 16.03 1.92
CA LYS A 126 -2.23 15.20 2.01
C LYS A 126 -1.87 13.71 2.00
N ALA A 127 -1.03 13.28 1.07
CA ALA A 127 -0.57 11.91 0.97
C ALA A 127 0.14 11.43 2.26
N ARG A 128 1.02 12.26 2.84
CA ARG A 128 1.65 11.96 4.15
C ARG A 128 0.61 11.78 5.26
N THR A 129 -0.41 12.63 5.26
CA THR A 129 -1.52 12.54 6.21
C THR A 129 -2.30 11.23 6.01
N GLN A 130 -2.56 10.82 4.77
CA GLN A 130 -3.22 9.55 4.45
C GLN A 130 -2.42 8.33 4.90
N LEU A 131 -1.11 8.32 4.62
CA LEU A 131 -0.20 7.25 5.08
C LEU A 131 -0.17 7.15 6.61
N PHE A 132 -0.05 8.28 7.31
CA PHE A 132 -0.03 8.30 8.77
C PHE A 132 -1.37 7.89 9.38
N ALA A 133 -2.48 8.43 8.88
CA ALA A 133 -3.82 8.13 9.37
C ALA A 133 -4.16 6.64 9.18
N THR A 134 -3.77 6.06 8.04
CA THR A 134 -3.88 4.62 7.79
C THR A 134 -3.13 3.82 8.85
N LEU A 135 -1.85 4.11 9.07
CA LEU A 135 -1.07 3.43 10.11
C LEU A 135 -1.67 3.62 11.51
N HIS A 136 -2.15 4.82 11.82
CA HIS A 136 -2.75 5.11 13.12
C HIS A 136 -4.00 4.26 13.37
N LEU A 137 -4.87 4.14 12.37
CA LEU A 137 -6.09 3.33 12.47
C LEU A 137 -5.75 1.84 12.64
N LEU A 138 -4.83 1.31 11.81
CA LEU A 138 -4.39 -0.09 11.90
C LEU A 138 -3.77 -0.42 13.26
N PHE A 139 -2.96 0.48 13.81
CA PHE A 139 -2.33 0.30 15.13
C PHE A 139 -3.31 0.46 16.30
N GLY A 140 -4.52 0.98 16.05
CA GLY A 140 -5.61 0.97 17.03
C GLY A 140 -6.16 -0.44 17.32
N ALA A 141 -5.89 -1.40 16.44
CA ALA A 141 -6.23 -2.82 16.60
C ALA A 141 -4.98 -3.62 17.02
N PRO A 142 -4.90 -4.11 18.27
CA PRO A 142 -3.71 -4.79 18.78
C PRO A 142 -3.28 -5.99 17.93
N ARG A 143 -4.21 -6.84 17.48
CA ARG A 143 -3.88 -8.02 16.67
C ARG A 143 -3.42 -7.66 15.25
N ILE A 144 -3.87 -6.53 14.70
CA ILE A 144 -3.34 -5.99 13.44
C ILE A 144 -1.93 -5.45 13.65
N LYS A 145 -1.69 -4.71 14.73
CA LYS A 145 -0.35 -4.26 15.09
C LYS A 145 0.61 -5.44 15.22
N GLU A 146 0.25 -6.47 15.98
CA GLU A 146 1.06 -7.69 16.13
C GLU A 146 1.31 -8.41 14.80
N PHE A 147 0.32 -8.41 13.89
CA PHE A 147 0.49 -8.94 12.55
C PHE A 147 1.54 -8.16 11.77
N ILE A 148 1.45 -6.82 11.75
CA ILE A 148 2.38 -5.93 11.05
C ILE A 148 3.79 -6.01 11.61
N GLU A 149 3.94 -6.12 12.94
CA GLU A 149 5.24 -6.12 13.60
C GLU A 149 6.11 -7.32 13.22
N ARG A 150 5.52 -8.44 12.77
CA ARG A 150 6.23 -9.64 12.29
C ARG A 150 7.02 -9.41 11.01
N PHE A 151 6.68 -8.38 10.23
CA PHE A 151 7.32 -8.14 8.95
C PHE A 151 8.69 -7.49 9.09
N SER A 152 9.70 -8.01 8.39
CA SER A 152 11.07 -7.50 8.45
C SER A 152 11.19 -6.11 7.82
N ASN A 153 10.57 -5.91 6.67
CA ASN A 153 10.57 -4.62 5.97
C ASN A 153 9.17 -4.00 6.00
N LYS A 154 9.06 -2.85 6.65
CA LYS A 154 7.81 -2.07 6.75
C LYS A 154 7.98 -0.75 6.03
N MET A 155 7.12 -0.47 5.06
CA MET A 155 7.26 0.68 4.16
C MET A 155 5.96 1.47 4.01
N CYS A 156 6.08 2.79 3.91
CA CYS A 156 5.03 3.67 3.43
C CYS A 156 5.50 4.30 2.13
N ILE A 157 4.77 4.06 1.05
CA ILE A 157 5.14 4.47 -0.29
C ILE A 157 4.09 5.47 -0.77
N LEU A 158 4.58 6.63 -1.19
CA LEU A 158 3.81 7.56 -2.02
C LEU A 158 4.31 7.41 -3.45
N THR A 159 3.44 6.98 -4.35
CA THR A 159 3.75 7.06 -5.78
C THR A 159 3.60 8.48 -6.27
N ALA A 160 4.74 9.04 -6.68
CA ALA A 160 4.77 10.34 -7.29
C ALA A 160 6.02 10.50 -8.17
N GLY A 161 5.93 11.38 -9.17
CA GLY A 161 7.03 11.72 -10.07
C GLY A 161 6.68 11.58 -11.55
N SER A 162 7.57 12.07 -12.40
CA SER A 162 7.50 11.99 -13.87
C SER A 162 8.47 10.94 -14.44
N ALA A 163 9.04 10.08 -13.60
CA ALA A 163 9.99 9.07 -14.03
C ALA A 163 9.30 8.13 -15.05
N PRO A 164 9.92 7.88 -16.21
CA PRO A 164 9.40 6.92 -17.18
C PRO A 164 9.40 5.51 -16.58
N VAL A 165 8.43 4.70 -16.99
CA VAL A 165 8.39 3.27 -16.67
C VAL A 165 9.53 2.60 -17.45
N CYS A 166 10.53 2.07 -16.75
CA CYS A 166 11.58 1.27 -17.39
C CYS A 166 11.05 -0.14 -17.67
N SER A 167 10.68 -0.41 -18.92
CA SER A 167 10.30 -1.75 -19.36
C SER A 167 11.55 -2.60 -19.59
N PRO A 168 11.62 -3.84 -19.07
CA PRO A 168 12.71 -4.78 -19.36
C PRO A 168 12.71 -5.31 -20.80
N ASN A 169 11.73 -4.95 -21.64
CA ASN A 169 11.62 -5.47 -23.01
C ASN A 169 12.85 -5.09 -23.85
N GLY A 170 13.80 -6.03 -23.97
CA GLY A 170 15.07 -5.87 -24.68
C GLY A 170 16.32 -6.22 -23.86
N MET A 171 16.21 -6.39 -22.53
CA MET A 171 17.33 -6.81 -21.67
C MET A 171 17.13 -8.25 -21.21
N ALA A 172 17.46 -9.20 -22.09
CA ALA A 172 17.37 -10.64 -21.79
C ALA A 172 18.28 -11.09 -20.63
N ASP A 173 19.28 -10.29 -20.25
CA ASP A 173 20.30 -10.61 -19.23
C ASP A 173 20.36 -9.61 -18.04
N GLY A 174 19.41 -8.67 -17.92
CA GLY A 174 19.62 -7.42 -17.16
C GLY A 174 18.67 -7.14 -15.99
N PHE A 175 18.09 -8.14 -15.31
CA PHE A 175 17.18 -7.84 -14.18
C PHE A 175 17.89 -7.09 -13.05
N ASN A 176 19.12 -7.48 -12.72
CA ASN A 176 19.93 -6.73 -11.76
C ASN A 176 20.41 -5.38 -12.30
N GLN A 177 20.65 -5.26 -13.61
CA GLN A 177 21.11 -4.02 -14.24
C GLN A 177 20.02 -2.94 -14.23
N ILE A 178 18.73 -3.33 -14.26
CA ILE A 178 17.64 -2.34 -14.14
C ILE A 178 17.67 -1.66 -12.77
N TYR A 179 18.09 -2.36 -11.71
CA TYR A 179 18.17 -1.79 -10.37
C TYR A 179 19.19 -0.65 -10.27
N GLU A 180 20.25 -0.67 -11.09
CA GLU A 180 21.28 0.38 -11.14
C GLU A 180 20.80 1.66 -11.86
N ILE A 181 19.82 1.54 -12.76
CA ILE A 181 19.35 2.64 -13.62
C ILE A 181 18.09 3.29 -13.05
N LEU A 182 17.32 2.56 -12.25
CA LEU A 182 16.11 3.08 -11.61
C LEU A 182 16.43 4.16 -10.57
N PRO A 183 15.76 5.33 -10.62
CA PRO A 183 16.03 6.43 -9.70
C PRO A 183 15.82 5.99 -8.25
N ASP A 184 16.66 6.51 -7.37
CA ASP A 184 16.55 6.24 -5.94
C ASP A 184 15.24 6.81 -5.38
N PRO A 185 14.59 6.07 -4.46
CA PRO A 185 13.40 6.56 -3.78
C PRO A 185 13.74 7.79 -2.93
N ILE A 186 12.92 8.83 -3.01
CA ILE A 186 13.15 10.07 -2.25
C ILE A 186 12.61 9.86 -0.82
N PRO A 187 13.44 9.96 0.24
CA PRO A 187 12.97 9.76 1.59
C PRO A 187 11.95 10.81 2.04
N ILE A 188 10.90 10.36 2.71
CA ILE A 188 9.91 11.22 3.34
C ILE A 188 10.26 11.35 4.84
N ASN A 189 10.61 12.55 5.28
CA ASN A 189 10.79 12.81 6.70
C ASN A 189 9.43 12.84 7.41
N ALA A 190 9.08 11.74 8.08
CA ALA A 190 7.84 11.58 8.82
C ALA A 190 8.08 10.80 10.12
N LYS A 191 8.49 11.49 11.19
CA LYS A 191 8.79 10.90 12.51
C LYS A 191 7.70 9.98 13.03
N LEU A 192 6.44 10.35 12.80
CA LEU A 192 5.27 9.59 13.23
C LEU A 192 5.12 8.22 12.53
N ILE A 193 5.70 8.07 11.34
CA ILE A 193 5.77 6.81 10.58
C ILE A 193 7.00 6.03 11.05
N THR A 194 8.16 6.67 11.14
CA THR A 194 9.43 6.01 11.52
C THR A 194 9.41 5.48 12.95
N ASN A 195 8.73 6.18 13.88
CA ASN A 195 8.57 5.71 15.27
C ASN A 195 7.76 4.40 15.37
N ARG A 196 7.04 4.00 14.31
CA ARG A 196 6.33 2.72 14.22
C ARG A 196 7.13 1.65 13.47
N GLY A 197 8.41 1.92 13.19
CA GLY A 197 9.31 0.99 12.49
C GLY A 197 9.12 0.96 10.97
N PHE A 198 8.42 1.94 10.39
CA PHE A 198 8.22 2.06 8.95
C PHE A 198 9.25 3.01 8.33
N LYS A 199 9.80 2.64 7.17
CA LYS A 199 10.50 3.58 6.29
C LYS A 199 9.47 4.26 5.38
N ALA A 200 9.68 5.53 5.02
CA ALA A 200 8.74 6.28 4.19
C ALA A 200 9.45 6.90 2.99
N PHE A 201 8.90 6.71 1.79
CA PHE A 201 9.52 7.15 0.56
C PHE A 201 8.51 7.59 -0.50
N GLU A 202 9.01 8.42 -1.43
CA GLU A 202 8.34 8.78 -2.66
C GLU A 202 9.05 8.10 -3.84
N THR A 203 8.31 7.31 -4.62
CA THR A 203 8.84 6.64 -5.82
C THR A 203 7.72 6.10 -6.72
N ARG A 204 7.95 6.06 -8.04
CA ARG A 204 7.12 5.25 -8.97
C ARG A 204 7.63 3.83 -9.14
N ASN A 205 8.89 3.57 -8.77
CA ASN A 205 9.56 2.29 -8.96
C ASN A 205 9.84 1.66 -7.59
N ILE A 206 9.08 0.64 -7.23
CA ILE A 206 9.15 -0.06 -5.94
C ILE A 206 10.06 -1.27 -6.12
N LYS A 207 11.20 -1.28 -5.44
CA LYS A 207 12.16 -2.40 -5.41
C LYS A 207 11.95 -3.18 -4.11
N LEU A 208 11.69 -4.50 -4.20
CA LEU A 208 11.45 -5.38 -3.06
C LEU A 208 12.55 -6.42 -2.90
#